data_AF-A0A7S0UCV3-F1
#
_entry.id   AF-A0A7S0UCV3-F1
#
_cell.length_a   1.000
_cell.length_b   1.000
_cell.length_c   1.000
_cell.angle_alpha   90.00
_cell.angle_beta   90.00
_cell.angle_gamma   90.00
#
_symmetry.space_group_name_H-M   'P 1'
#
loop_
_entity.id
_entity.type
_entity.pdbx_description
1 polymer ?
#
loop_
_entity_poly.entity_id
_entity_poly.type
_entity_poly.pdbx_seq_one_letter_code
_entity_poly.pdbx_strand_id
1 'polypeptide(L)'
;VSEGGLDDIALNLNFDMLASPNWARQVYNGTDASNQLPSSVEGSGYIMWRFLRHFESRGLASHRVAFTGRSDYGPFLEAGIPAGGLATGAEVLKTMRQRQSYGGF
;
A
#
# COMPACT_ATOMS: atom_id res chain seq x y z
N VAL A 1 13.50 13.76 29.09
CA VAL A 1 12.40 13.33 28.19
C VAL A 1 13.07 12.42 27.19
N SER A 2 12.69 11.14 27.09
CA SER A 2 13.21 10.31 25.99
C SER A 2 12.70 10.95 24.70
N GLU A 3 13.62 11.40 23.84
CA GLU A 3 13.27 11.99 22.55
C GLU A 3 12.58 10.91 21.71
N GLY A 4 11.36 11.19 21.25
CA GLY A 4 10.60 10.23 20.48
C GLY A 4 11.30 9.94 19.15
N GLY A 5 11.84 8.74 18.99
CA GLY A 5 12.67 8.34 17.86
C GLY A 5 11.91 7.55 16.78
N LEU A 6 12.62 7.06 15.77
CA LEU A 6 12.06 6.13 14.77
C LEU A 6 11.47 4.87 15.41
N ASP A 7 12.01 4.45 16.56
CA ASP A 7 11.57 3.26 17.31
C ASP A 7 10.17 3.40 17.93
N ASP A 8 9.66 4.63 18.10
CA ASP A 8 8.32 4.89 18.63
C ASP A 8 7.24 4.86 17.52
N ILE A 9 7.65 4.74 16.26
CA ILE A 9 6.74 4.72 15.11
C ILE A 9 6.29 3.28 14.86
N ALA A 10 5.07 2.96 15.29
CA ALA A 10 4.51 1.61 15.11
C ALA A 10 4.34 1.22 13.63
N LEU A 11 3.88 2.15 12.79
CA LEU A 11 3.68 1.94 11.35
C LEU A 11 3.43 3.26 10.61
N ASN A 12 3.62 3.24 9.29
CA ASN A 12 3.22 4.29 8.34
C ASN A 12 2.05 3.81 7.46
N LEU A 13 1.00 4.64 7.33
CA LEU A 13 -0.08 4.43 6.35
C LEU A 13 -0.04 5.55 5.31
N ASN A 14 0.36 5.20 4.10
CA ASN A 14 0.53 6.12 2.98
C ASN A 14 -0.71 6.13 2.07
N PHE A 15 -1.23 7.31 1.79
CA PHE A 15 -2.42 7.51 0.96
C PHE A 15 -2.14 8.54 -0.12
N ASP A 16 -1.70 8.06 -1.27
CA ASP A 16 -1.23 8.91 -2.36
C ASP A 16 -1.95 8.55 -3.67
N MET A 17 -2.47 9.59 -4.34
CA MET A 17 -3.38 9.50 -5.48
C MET A 17 -4.64 8.66 -5.21
N LEU A 18 -5.54 9.13 -4.34
CA LEU A 18 -6.80 8.44 -4.00
C LEU A 18 -8.00 8.76 -4.92
N ALA A 19 -7.82 9.63 -5.92
CA ALA A 19 -8.93 10.15 -6.72
C ALA A 19 -8.66 10.14 -8.23
N SER A 20 -7.95 9.12 -8.72
CA SER A 20 -7.63 9.03 -10.14
C SER A 20 -8.90 8.89 -10.99
N PRO A 21 -9.04 9.65 -12.09
CA PRO A 21 -10.28 9.68 -12.87
C PRO A 21 -10.60 8.33 -13.52
N ASN A 22 -9.60 7.48 -13.76
CA ASN A 22 -9.75 6.11 -14.23
C ASN A 22 -9.22 5.10 -13.20
N TRP A 23 -9.77 5.16 -11.99
CA TRP A 23 -9.24 4.48 -10.81
C TRP A 23 -9.28 2.95 -10.86
N ALA A 24 -8.39 2.34 -10.09
CA ALA A 24 -8.52 0.97 -9.59
C ALA A 24 -8.09 0.92 -8.11
N ARG A 25 -8.75 0.14 -7.25
CA ARG A 25 -8.34 0.03 -5.84
C ARG A 25 -7.03 -0.76 -5.73
N GLN A 26 -5.95 -0.06 -5.37
CA GLN A 26 -4.61 -0.61 -5.23
C GLN A 26 -4.21 -0.63 -3.76
N VAL A 27 -3.70 -1.78 -3.30
CA VAL A 27 -3.16 -1.98 -1.96
C VAL A 27 -1.66 -2.26 -2.09
N TYR A 28 -0.81 -1.57 -1.34
CA TYR A 28 0.62 -1.87 -1.40
C TYR A 28 0.91 -3.32 -0.94
N ASN A 29 1.80 -3.99 -1.67
CA ASN A 29 2.16 -5.38 -1.41
C ASN A 29 3.16 -5.47 -0.26
N GLY A 30 2.64 -5.68 0.95
CA GLY A 30 3.44 -5.76 2.17
C GLY A 30 4.52 -6.84 2.17
N THR A 31 4.41 -7.85 1.30
CA THR A 31 5.43 -8.91 1.15
C THR A 31 6.69 -8.45 0.42
N ASP A 32 6.63 -7.27 -0.24
CA ASP A 32 7.71 -6.73 -1.08
C ASP A 32 8.44 -5.57 -0.38
N ALA A 33 8.30 -5.43 0.95
CA ALA A 33 8.90 -4.34 1.72
C ALA A 33 10.44 -4.35 1.62
N SER A 34 11.02 -3.20 1.28
CA SER A 34 12.37 -3.06 0.71
C SER A 34 13.54 -3.41 1.64
N ASN A 35 13.32 -3.51 2.95
CA ASN A 35 14.39 -3.78 3.90
C ASN A 35 14.51 -5.24 4.36
N GLN A 36 13.56 -6.12 4.02
CA GLN A 36 13.53 -7.55 4.39
C GLN A 36 13.77 -7.86 5.88
N LEU A 37 13.77 -6.86 6.77
CA LEU A 37 13.71 -7.11 8.20
C LEU A 37 12.40 -7.88 8.47
N PRO A 38 12.46 -9.05 9.12
CA PRO A 38 11.29 -9.90 9.27
C PRO A 38 10.09 -9.16 9.87
N SER A 39 10.32 -8.32 10.88
CA SER A 39 9.29 -7.50 11.53
C SER A 39 8.63 -6.47 10.60
N SER A 40 9.42 -5.82 9.73
CA SER A 40 8.90 -4.84 8.75
C SER A 40 8.03 -5.52 7.68
N VAL A 41 8.48 -6.70 7.20
CA VAL A 41 7.73 -7.51 6.23
C VAL A 41 6.44 -8.06 6.85
N GLU A 42 6.51 -8.59 8.09
CA GLU A 42 5.33 -9.06 8.83
C GLU A 42 4.32 -7.94 9.08
N GLY A 43 4.79 -6.78 9.56
CA GLY A 43 3.93 -5.62 9.83
C GLY A 43 3.30 -5.05 8.57
N SER A 44 4.08 -4.87 7.49
CA SER A 44 3.58 -4.39 6.20
C SER A 44 2.61 -5.40 5.58
N GLY A 45 2.91 -6.70 5.71
CA GLY A 45 2.02 -7.80 5.32
C GLY A 45 0.70 -7.78 6.07
N TYR A 46 0.71 -7.48 7.37
CA TYR A 46 -0.50 -7.31 8.16
C TYR A 46 -1.34 -6.12 7.68
N ILE A 47 -0.72 -4.96 7.42
CA ILE A 47 -1.40 -3.77 6.89
C ILE A 47 -2.09 -4.10 5.55
N MET A 48 -1.36 -4.72 4.62
CA MET A 48 -1.91 -5.19 3.35
C MET A 48 -3.14 -6.09 3.56
N TRP A 49 -3.02 -7.10 4.42
CA TRP A 49 -4.12 -8.03 4.71
C TRP A 49 -5.36 -7.33 5.28
N ARG A 50 -5.18 -6.30 6.13
CA ARG A 50 -6.30 -5.51 6.67
C ARG A 50 -7.07 -4.78 5.59
N PHE A 51 -6.40 -4.17 4.62
CA PHE A 51 -7.07 -3.50 3.49
C PHE A 51 -7.74 -4.48 2.53
N LEU A 52 -7.05 -5.58 2.18
CA LEU A 52 -7.63 -6.60 1.30
C LEU A 52 -8.92 -7.19 1.90
N ARG A 53 -8.89 -7.56 3.18
CA ARG A 53 -10.09 -8.05 3.88
C ARG A 53 -11.18 -7.00 4.00
N HIS A 54 -10.81 -5.74 4.22
CA HIS A 54 -11.81 -4.66 4.25
C HIS A 54 -12.56 -4.58 2.92
N PHE A 55 -11.85 -4.53 1.78
CA PHE A 55 -12.50 -4.47 0.47
C PHE A 55 -13.29 -5.74 0.14
N GLU A 56 -12.73 -6.91 0.44
CA GLU A 56 -13.40 -8.20 0.26
C GLU A 56 -14.72 -8.26 1.03
N SER A 57 -14.73 -7.85 2.31
CA SER A 57 -15.94 -7.83 3.15
C SER A 57 -17.05 -6.92 2.63
N ARG A 58 -16.71 -6.02 1.70
CA ARG A 58 -17.63 -5.06 1.06
C ARG A 58 -17.99 -5.47 -0.36
N GLY A 59 -17.53 -6.63 -0.84
CA GLY A 59 -17.71 -7.08 -2.22
C GLY A 59 -16.96 -6.21 -3.24
N LEU A 60 -15.90 -5.52 -2.82
CA LEU A 60 -15.16 -4.57 -3.64
C LEU A 60 -13.88 -5.22 -4.17
N ALA A 61 -13.74 -5.30 -5.49
CA ALA A 61 -12.49 -5.73 -6.13
C ALA A 61 -11.32 -4.83 -5.69
N SER A 62 -10.18 -5.41 -5.35
CA SER A 62 -8.92 -4.71 -5.08
C SER A 62 -7.74 -5.55 -5.58
N HIS A 63 -6.57 -4.95 -5.76
CA HIS A 63 -5.37 -5.69 -6.15
C HIS A 63 -4.11 -5.13 -5.50
N ARG A 64 -3.08 -5.96 -5.43
CA ARG A 64 -1.78 -5.61 -4.87
C ARG A 64 -0.93 -4.85 -5.90
N VAL A 65 -0.17 -3.88 -5.43
CA VAL A 65 0.84 -3.15 -6.21
C VAL A 65 2.17 -3.11 -5.44
N ALA A 66 3.29 -3.15 -6.15
CA ALA A 66 4.60 -3.13 -5.53
C ALA A 66 4.92 -1.78 -4.87
N PHE A 67 5.77 -1.80 -3.85
CA PHE A 67 6.49 -0.61 -3.41
C PHE A 67 7.55 -0.27 -4.47
N THR A 68 7.50 0.96 -4.99
CA THR A 68 8.42 1.44 -6.04
C THR A 68 9.44 2.45 -5.52
N GLY A 69 9.30 2.87 -4.25
CA GLY A 69 10.11 3.92 -3.64
C GLY A 69 9.70 5.35 -4.06
N ARG A 70 8.65 5.51 -4.87
CA ARG A 70 8.22 6.82 -5.41
C ARG A 70 7.13 7.53 -4.60
N SER A 71 7.00 7.25 -3.30
CA SER A 71 6.03 7.91 -2.42
C SER A 71 6.54 7.88 -0.97
N ASP A 72 5.84 8.55 -0.05
CA ASP A 72 6.35 8.88 1.29
C ASP A 72 6.53 7.67 2.22
N TYR A 73 6.06 6.48 1.84
CA TYR A 73 6.37 5.24 2.56
C TYR A 73 7.86 4.85 2.46
N GLY A 74 8.60 5.35 1.46
CA GLY A 74 9.97 4.92 1.15
C GLY A 74 10.93 5.05 2.33
N PRO A 75 11.10 6.25 2.91
CA PRO A 75 11.98 6.46 4.06
C PRO A 75 11.59 5.62 5.30
N PHE A 76 10.31 5.32 5.50
CA PHE A 76 9.87 4.47 6.61
C PHE A 76 10.27 3.00 6.40
N LEU A 77 10.07 2.49 5.19
CA LEU A 77 10.54 1.15 4.83
C LEU A 77 12.07 1.05 4.97
N GLU A 78 12.81 2.07 4.52
CA GLU A 78 14.27 2.18 4.66
C GLU A 78 14.74 2.24 6.12
N ALA A 79 13.90 2.76 7.02
CA ALA A 79 14.14 2.75 8.46
C ALA A 79 13.69 1.44 9.16
N GLY A 80 13.14 0.48 8.42
CA GLY A 80 12.60 -0.76 9.00
C GLY A 80 11.23 -0.62 9.67
N ILE A 81 10.60 0.55 9.54
CA ILE A 81 9.25 0.80 10.05
C ILE A 81 8.24 0.15 9.08
N PRO A 82 7.28 -0.66 9.57
CA PRO A 82 6.24 -1.22 8.72
C PRO A 82 5.47 -0.12 7.98
N ALA A 83 5.26 -0.28 6.68
CA ALA A 83 4.48 0.66 5.89
C ALA A 83 3.46 -0.04 4.99
N GLY A 84 2.41 0.68 4.63
CA GLY A 84 1.42 0.21 3.68
C GLY A 84 0.45 1.32 3.33
N GLY A 85 -0.69 0.97 2.74
CA GLY A 85 -1.69 1.96 2.35
C GLY A 85 -2.28 1.72 0.98
N LEU A 86 -2.83 2.79 0.40
CA LEU A 86 -3.70 2.72 -0.77
C LEU A 86 -3.30 3.74 -1.84
N ALA A 87 -3.57 3.37 -3.09
CA ALA A 87 -3.52 4.25 -4.25
C ALA A 87 -4.68 3.92 -5.19
N THR A 88 -4.93 4.79 -6.17
CA THR A 88 -5.94 4.56 -7.22
C THR A 88 -5.40 4.51 -8.64
N GLY A 89 -4.07 4.50 -8.78
CA GLY A 89 -3.37 4.51 -10.07
C GLY A 89 -2.88 5.90 -10.47
N ALA A 90 -1.93 5.96 -11.40
CA ALA A 90 -1.27 7.18 -11.82
C ALA A 90 -1.11 7.19 -13.35
N GLU A 91 0.11 6.96 -13.85
CA GLU A 91 0.46 7.03 -15.27
C GLU A 91 0.21 5.73 -16.06
N VAL A 92 -0.03 4.61 -15.38
CA VAL A 92 -0.14 3.29 -16.02
C VAL A 92 -1.52 3.06 -16.62
N LEU A 93 -1.55 2.61 -17.89
CA LEU A 93 -2.78 2.28 -18.58
C LEU A 93 -3.52 1.10 -17.91
N LYS A 94 -4.83 1.27 -17.75
CA LYS A 94 -5.70 0.24 -17.20
C LYS A 94 -5.83 -0.92 -18.18
N THR A 95 -5.56 -2.14 -17.68
CA THR A 95 -5.70 -3.36 -18.48
C THR A 95 -7.17 -3.70 -18.75
N MET A 96 -7.44 -4.49 -19.79
CA MET A 96 -8.80 -4.97 -20.07
C MET A 96 -9.44 -5.69 -18.88
N ARG A 97 -8.66 -6.51 -18.14
CA ARG A 97 -9.13 -7.19 -16.92
C ARG A 97 -9.50 -6.20 -15.81
N GLN A 98 -8.72 -5.13 -15.65
CA GLN A 98 -9.05 -4.07 -14.68
C GLN A 98 -10.30 -3.30 -15.13
N ARG A 99 -10.48 -3.01 -16.42
CA ARG A 99 -11.73 -2.38 -16.90
C ARG A 99 -12.96 -3.23 -16.60
N GLN A 100 -12.86 -4.56 -16.75
CA GLN A 100 -13.94 -5.48 -16.37
C GLN A 100 -14.25 -5.44 -14.87
N SER A 101 -13.23 -5.27 -14.02
CA SER A 101 -13.39 -5.30 -12.56
C SER A 101 -13.77 -3.95 -11.93
N TYR A 102 -13.34 -2.85 -12.55
CA TYR A 102 -13.42 -1.49 -11.99
C TYR A 102 -14.17 -0.50 -12.89
N GLY A 103 -14.63 -0.91 -14.07
CA GLY A 103 -15.19 -0.02 -15.09
C GLY A 103 -14.14 0.90 -15.73
N GLY A 104 -14.60 1.98 -16.36
CA GLY A 104 -13.74 3.01 -16.95
C GLY A 104 -13.21 2.65 -18.33
N PHE A 105 -12.12 3.32 -18.72
CA PHE A 105 -11.51 3.27 -20.05
C PHE A 105 -10.04 2.87 -20.03
#